data_AF-A0A939I0B4-F1
#
_entry.id   AF-A0A939I0B4-F1
#
_cell.length_a   1.000
_cell.length_b   1.000
_cell.length_c   1.000
_cell.angle_alpha   90.00
_cell.angle_beta   90.00
_cell.angle_gamma   90.00
#
_symmetry.space_group_name_H-M   'P 1'
#
loop_
_entity.id
_entity.type
_entity.pdbx_description
1 polymer ?
#
loop_
_entity_poly.entity_id
_entity_poly.type
_entity_poly.pdbx_seq_one_letter_code
_entity_poly.pdbx_strand_id
1 'polypeptide(L)' 'MKCIQCDTDNNLKDRTANQGRCKNCDRPFVFDPKAGSRFTDGFFNNALKAISAENTLYFTPKQFFMP' A
#
# COMPACT_ATOMS: atom_id res chain seq x y z
N MET A 1 0.96 -7.77 3.62
CA MET A 1 1.34 -6.87 2.52
C MET A 1 1.83 -7.69 1.35
N LYS A 2 1.34 -7.37 0.16
CA LYS A 2 1.69 -8.08 -1.07
C LYS A 2 2.94 -7.45 -1.69
N CYS A 3 3.90 -8.26 -2.11
CA CYS A 3 5.08 -7.77 -2.81
C CYS A 3 4.73 -7.42 -4.26
N ILE A 4 4.95 -6.17 -4.68
CA ILE A 4 4.66 -5.73 -6.06
C ILE A 4 5.56 -6.37 -7.13
N GLN A 5 6.65 -7.02 -6.71
CA GLN A 5 7.68 -7.57 -7.61
C GLN A 5 7.47 -9.05 -7.89
N CYS A 6 6.93 -9.80 -6.93
CA CYS A 6 6.76 -11.25 -7.04
C CYS A 6 5.42 -11.77 -6.50
N ASP A 7 4.47 -10.86 -6.27
CA ASP A 7 3.11 -11.12 -5.77
C ASP A 7 3.01 -11.86 -4.43
N THR A 8 4.13 -12.14 -3.77
CA THR A 8 4.15 -12.91 -2.52
C THR A 8 3.56 -12.10 -1.37
N ASP A 9 2.61 -12.71 -0.65
CA ASP A 9 2.08 -12.15 0.59
C ASP A 9 3.04 -12.32 1.77
N ASN A 10 3.31 -11.21 2.45
CA ASN A 10 4.18 -11.11 3.61
C ASN A 10 3.38 -10.53 4.78
N ASN A 11 3.31 -11.24 5.91
CA ASN A 11 2.74 -10.69 7.14
C ASN A 11 3.79 -9.84 7.89
N LEU A 12 3.43 -9.24 9.05
CA LEU A 12 4.39 -8.46 9.83
C LEU A 12 5.58 -9.30 10.32
N LYS A 13 5.32 -10.53 10.78
CA LYS A 13 6.35 -11.46 11.29
C LYS A 13 7.38 -11.81 10.20
N ASP A 14 6.92 -12.13 9.00
CA ASP A 14 7.75 -12.46 7.83
C ASP A 14 8.71 -11.31 7.51
N ARG A 15 8.21 -10.08 7.57
CA ARG A 15 9.01 -8.87 7.31
C ARG A 15 10.00 -8.58 8.40
N THR A 16 9.59 -8.67 9.65
CA THR A 16 10.50 -8.46 10.78
C THR A 16 11.62 -9.51 10.79
N ALA A 17 11.30 -10.77 10.48
CA ALA A 17 12.28 -11.84 10.33
C ALA A 17 13.23 -11.59 9.15
N ASN A 18 12.72 -11.05 8.05
CA ASN A 18 13.51 -10.76 6.86
C ASN A 18 13.96 -9.28 6.75
N GLN A 19 14.20 -8.61 7.87
CA GLN A 19 14.78 -7.25 7.92
C GLN A 19 14.04 -6.19 7.07
N GLY A 20 12.71 -6.29 6.97
CA GLY A 20 11.88 -5.39 6.16
C GLY A 20 11.88 -5.72 4.66
N ARG A 21 12.31 -6.92 4.27
CA ARG A 21 12.36 -7.37 2.86
C ARG A 21 11.35 -8.49 2.60
N CYS A 22 11.01 -8.67 1.33
CA CYS A 22 10.13 -9.76 0.91
C CYS A 22 10.77 -11.13 1.17
N LYS A 23 10.08 -12.05 1.85
CA LYS A 23 10.58 -13.40 2.18
C LYS A 23 10.94 -14.29 0.98
N ASN A 24 10.52 -13.91 -0.24
CA ASN A 24 10.70 -14.71 -1.44
C ASN A 24 11.70 -14.11 -2.42
N CYS A 25 11.67 -12.80 -2.64
CA CYS A 25 12.55 -12.14 -3.62
C CYS A 25 13.59 -11.19 -3.00
N ASP A 26 13.63 -11.07 -1.67
CA ASP A 26 14.53 -10.18 -0.91
C ASP A 26 14.51 -8.70 -1.32
N ARG A 27 13.52 -8.29 -2.11
CA ARG A 27 13.38 -6.89 -2.49
C ARG A 27 12.83 -6.09 -1.31
N PRO A 28 13.34 -4.86 -1.11
CA PRO A 28 12.77 -3.95 -0.13
C PRO A 28 11.36 -3.57 -0.56
N PHE A 29 10.48 -3.32 0.42
CA PHE A 29 9.18 -2.76 0.12
C PHE A 29 9.29 -1.25 -0.08
N VAL A 30 8.57 -0.72 -1.07
CA VAL A 30 8.48 0.73 -1.33
C VAL A 30 7.90 1.46 -0.13
N PHE A 31 7.00 0.80 0.60
CA PHE A 31 6.37 1.33 1.80
C PHE A 31 6.43 0.28 2.92
N ASP A 32 7.31 0.52 3.90
CA ASP A 32 7.46 -0.30 5.11
C ASP A 32 7.54 0.63 6.35
N PRO A 33 6.40 1.14 6.84
CA PRO A 33 6.40 2.05 7.99
C PRO A 33 6.90 1.31 9.23
N LYS A 34 8.01 1.79 9.80
CA LYS A 34 8.59 1.24 11.03
C LYS A 34 7.66 1.50 12.23
N ALA A 35 7.79 0.67 13.27
CA ALA A 35 7.13 0.92 14.55
C ALA A 35 7.49 2.34 15.05
N GLY A 36 6.47 3.16 15.35
CA GLY A 36 6.63 4.57 15.72
C GLY A 36 6.53 5.57 14.55
N SER A 37 6.35 5.11 13.31
CA SER A 37 6.05 5.98 12.18
C SER A 37 4.71 6.68 12.40
N ARG A 38 4.67 8.00 12.19
CA ARG A 38 3.43 8.81 12.25
C ARG A 38 2.45 8.44 11.15
N PHE A 39 2.97 7.94 10.02
CA PHE A 39 2.20 7.48 8.88
C PHE A 39 2.19 5.96 8.87
N THR A 40 1.01 5.38 9.10
CA THR A 40 0.76 3.93 9.18
C THR A 40 -0.17 3.49 8.06
N ASP A 41 -0.23 2.19 7.77
CA ASP A 41 -1.18 1.65 6.79
C ASP A 41 -2.64 2.05 7.10
N GLY A 42 -3.01 2.10 8.39
CA GLY A 42 -4.31 2.57 8.85
C GLY A 42 -4.56 4.06 8.58
N PHE A 43 -3.53 4.90 8.76
CA PHE A 43 -3.60 6.32 8.39
C PHE A 43 -3.89 6.47 6.89
N PHE A 44 -3.16 5.74 6.03
CA PHE A 44 -3.38 5.78 4.58
C PHE A 44 -4.79 5.29 4.20
N ASN A 45 -5.27 4.21 4.80
CA ASN A 45 -6.62 3.72 4.55
C ASN A 45 -7.69 4.75 4.93
N ASN A 46 -7.53 5.43 6.07
CA ASN A 46 -8.45 6.47 6.51
C ASN A 46 -8.38 7.72 5.61
N ALA A 47 -7.18 8.12 5.19
CA ALA A 47 -7.00 9.21 4.25
C ALA A 47 -7.69 8.89 2.91
N LEU A 48 -7.51 7.67 2.38
CA LEU A 48 -8.21 7.22 1.19
C LEU A 48 -9.71 7.28 1.36
N LYS A 49 -10.27 6.75 2.45
CA LYS A 49 -11.72 6.87 2.73
C LYS A 49 -12.21 8.31 2.78
N ALA A 50 -11.44 9.19 3.41
CA ALA A 50 -11.80 10.60 3.55
C ALA A 50 -11.79 11.35 2.21
N ILE A 51 -10.90 10.99 1.28
CA ILE A 51 -10.77 11.69 -0.01
C ILE A 51 -11.47 10.96 -1.18
N SER A 52 -11.68 9.65 -1.10
CA SER A 52 -12.11 8.84 -2.25
C SER A 52 -13.63 8.76 -2.45
N ALA A 53 -14.41 9.53 -1.69
CA ALA A 53 -15.87 9.41 -1.65
C ALA A 53 -16.32 7.93 -1.52
N GLU A 54 -15.57 7.10 -0.80
CA GLU A 54 -15.92 5.69 -0.55
C GLU A 54 -16.28 4.87 -1.81
N ASN A 55 -15.57 5.05 -2.92
CA ASN A 55 -15.89 4.41 -4.22
C ASN A 55 -17.27 4.82 -4.76
N THR A 56 -17.78 6.01 -4.46
CA THR A 56 -18.96 6.56 -5.14
C THR A 56 -18.56 7.55 -6.25
N LEU A 57 -17.30 8.00 -6.26
CA LEU A 57 -16.77 8.87 -7.30
C LEU A 57 -16.00 8.03 -8.34
N TYR A 58 -16.56 7.93 -9.54
CA TYR A 58 -15.95 7.24 -10.67
C TYR A 58 -15.63 8.25 -11.77
N PHE A 59 -14.40 8.23 -12.26
CA PHE A 59 -14.02 9.01 -13.43
C PHE A 59 -14.40 8.24 -14.69
N THR A 60 -15.29 8.83 -15.48
CA THR A 60 -15.58 8.37 -16.82
C THR A 60 -14.48 8.82 -17.77
N PRO A 61 -14.28 8.12 -18.92
CA PRO A 61 -13.36 8.59 -19.96
C PRO A 61 -13.65 10.04 -20.39
N LYS A 62 -14.92 10.49 -20.38
CA LYS A 62 -15.25 11.90 -20.66
C LYS A 62 -14.67 12.88 -19.63
N GLN A 63 -14.62 12.53 -18.35
CA GLN A 63 -14.03 13.38 -17.31
C GLN A 63 -12.50 13.36 -17.30
N PHE A 64 -11.88 12.35 -17.93
CA PHE A 64 -10.42 12.18 -17.98
C PHE A 64 -9.79 12.67 -19.29
N PHE A 65 -10.53 12.61 -20.40
CA PHE A 65 -10.02 12.85 -21.75
C PHE A 65 -10.66 14.03 -22.50
N MET A 66 -11.60 14.77 -21.90
CA MET A 66 -12.12 15.96 -22.57
C MET A 66 -11.38 17.25 -22.19
N PRO A 67 -11.18 18.13 -23.19
CA PRO A 67 -10.27 19.27 -23.21
C PRO A 67 -10.73 20.49 -22.41
#